data_AF-A0A7X9Q9L5-F1
#
_entry.id   AF-A0A7X9Q9L5-F1
#
_cell.length_a   1.000
_cell.length_b   1.000
_cell.length_c   1.000
_cell.angle_alpha   90.00
_cell.angle_beta   90.00
_cell.angle_gamma   90.00
#
_symmetry.space_group_name_H-M   'P 1'
#
loop_
_entity.id
_entity.type
_entity.pdbx_description
1 polymer ?
#
loop_
_entity_poly.entity_id
_entity_poly.type
_entity_poly.pdbx_seq_one_letter_code
_entity_poly.pdbx_strand_id
1 'polypeptide(L)'
;MTPTFIVCCTIVAFALLLLIFTLIAERKGNKKLKLQMIKMSYSQMFARLLPYLNESKKHCISALKIDCKGVYIDYIYSGKVCHRSFNLQTEGFYRLSNENIEVLSCLIEEMLPVLRNSRKYHFEIDKKPALNGEIKHIYNYCITLSYRKALEYYKESNLMVNSISRVN
;
A
#
# COMPACT_ATOMS: atom_id res chain seq x y z
N MET A 1 51.59 -14.13 14.91
CA MET A 1 50.18 -13.67 14.82
C MET A 1 49.59 -13.73 16.22
N THR A 2 49.04 -12.62 16.72
CA THR A 2 48.44 -12.60 18.06
C THR A 2 47.07 -13.29 18.02
N PRO A 3 46.67 -14.02 19.07
CA PRO A 3 45.37 -14.70 19.13
C PRO A 3 44.20 -13.74 18.91
N THR A 4 44.37 -12.46 19.27
CA THR A 4 43.40 -11.38 19.02
C THR A 4 43.11 -11.16 17.53
N PHE A 5 44.09 -11.29 16.65
CA PHE A 5 43.90 -11.10 15.21
C PHE A 5 43.07 -12.23 14.60
N ILE A 6 43.31 -13.47 15.04
CA ILE A 6 42.56 -14.66 14.59
C ILE A 6 41.09 -14.54 15.02
N VAL A 7 40.84 -14.12 16.26
CA VAL A 7 39.48 -13.91 16.79
C VAL A 7 38.75 -12.80 16.03
N CYS A 8 39.41 -11.68 15.71
CA CYS A 8 38.80 -10.65 14.88
C CYS A 8 38.46 -11.15 13.46
N CYS A 9 39.35 -11.91 12.83
CA CYS A 9 39.09 -12.48 11.50
C CYS A 9 37.91 -13.45 11.50
N THR A 10 37.75 -14.29 12.52
CA THR A 10 36.62 -15.24 12.61
C THR A 10 35.29 -14.53 12.84
N ILE A 11 35.26 -13.48 13.68
CA ILE A 11 34.05 -12.68 13.90
C ILE A 11 33.61 -11.97 12.62
N VAL A 12 34.55 -11.36 11.89
CA VAL A 12 34.24 -10.68 10.62
C VAL A 12 33.75 -11.66 9.56
N ALA A 13 34.39 -12.83 9.43
CA ALA A 13 33.95 -13.86 8.50
C ALA A 13 32.54 -14.38 8.83
N PHE A 14 32.22 -14.56 10.11
CA PHE A 14 30.90 -14.99 10.56
C PHE A 14 29.82 -13.92 10.29
N ALA A 15 30.13 -12.64 10.56
CA ALA A 15 29.22 -11.53 10.27
C ALA A 15 28.92 -11.42 8.76
N LEU A 16 29.93 -11.60 7.90
CA LEU A 16 29.76 -11.62 6.44
C LEU A 16 28.88 -12.79 5.98
N LEU A 17 29.07 -13.98 6.54
CA LEU A 17 28.23 -15.14 6.23
C LEU A 17 26.77 -14.92 6.62
N LEU A 18 26.51 -14.35 7.81
CA LEU A 18 25.16 -13.99 8.23
C LEU A 18 24.52 -12.96 7.30
N LEU A 19 25.27 -11.94 6.89
CA LEU A 19 24.80 -10.92 5.95
C LEU A 19 24.48 -11.51 4.57
N ILE A 20 25.30 -12.42 4.05
CA ILE A 20 25.01 -13.11 2.80
C ILE A 20 23.74 -13.97 2.94
N PHE A 21 23.58 -14.66 4.06
CA PHE A 21 22.42 -15.50 4.32
C PHE A 21 21.12 -14.68 4.37
N THR A 22 21.11 -13.54 5.07
CA THR A 22 19.93 -12.66 5.13
C THR A 22 19.59 -12.10 3.75
N LEU A 23 20.57 -11.67 2.97
CA LEU A 23 20.35 -11.19 1.59
C LEU A 23 19.76 -12.27 0.67
N ILE A 24 20.20 -13.53 0.80
CA ILE A 24 19.64 -14.64 0.02
C ILE A 24 18.19 -14.92 0.44
N ALA A 25 17.91 -14.92 1.75
CA ALA A 25 16.56 -15.12 2.28
C ALA A 25 15.59 -14.02 1.79
N GLU A 26 16.01 -12.76 1.86
CA GLU A 26 15.24 -11.62 1.33
C GLU A 26 14.98 -11.76 -0.18
N ARG A 27 16.01 -12.11 -0.96
CA ARG A 27 15.85 -12.33 -2.41
C ARG A 27 14.86 -13.44 -2.72
N LYS A 28 14.88 -14.55 -1.97
CA LYS A 28 13.92 -15.65 -2.14
C LYS A 28 12.50 -15.20 -1.77
N GLY A 29 12.33 -14.49 -0.66
CA GLY A 29 11.05 -13.92 -0.25
C GLY A 29 10.48 -12.97 -1.32
N ASN A 30 11.28 -12.03 -1.79
CA ASN A 30 10.90 -11.06 -2.82
C ASN A 30 10.52 -11.73 -4.14
N LYS A 31 11.22 -12.80 -4.54
CA LYS A 31 10.86 -13.57 -5.75
C LYS A 31 9.49 -14.25 -5.59
N LYS A 32 9.23 -14.89 -4.44
CA LYS A 32 7.93 -15.54 -4.17
C LYS A 32 6.80 -14.52 -4.22
N LEU A 33 6.96 -13.39 -3.54
CA LEU A 33 5.97 -12.30 -3.51
C LEU A 33 5.70 -11.77 -4.92
N LYS A 34 6.74 -11.50 -5.72
CA LYS A 34 6.58 -11.06 -7.11
C LYS A 34 5.80 -12.05 -7.97
N LEU A 35 6.08 -13.35 -7.85
CA LEU A 35 5.33 -14.38 -8.58
C LEU A 35 3.85 -14.40 -8.15
N GLN A 36 3.57 -14.23 -6.85
CA GLN A 36 2.20 -14.14 -6.35
C GLN A 36 1.49 -12.88 -6.85
N MET A 37 2.18 -11.74 -6.91
CA MET A 37 1.65 -10.50 -7.48
C MET A 37 1.31 -10.67 -8.96
N ILE A 38 2.21 -11.25 -9.75
CA ILE A 38 1.97 -11.57 -11.16
C ILE A 38 0.76 -12.51 -11.31
N LYS A 39 0.70 -13.57 -10.49
CA LYS A 39 -0.45 -14.49 -10.51
C LYS A 39 -1.76 -13.76 -10.17
N MET A 40 -1.74 -12.88 -9.17
CA MET A 40 -2.91 -12.12 -8.76
C MET A 40 -3.31 -11.07 -9.81
N SER A 41 -2.36 -10.44 -10.50
CA SER A 41 -2.66 -9.44 -11.54
C SER A 41 -3.40 -10.03 -12.73
N TYR A 42 -3.20 -11.33 -13.01
CA TYR A 42 -3.95 -12.07 -14.03
C TYR A 42 -5.25 -12.71 -13.52
N SER A 43 -5.60 -12.53 -12.25
CA SER A 43 -6.83 -13.10 -11.69
C SER A 43 -8.08 -12.32 -12.12
N GLN A 44 -9.20 -13.03 -12.26
CA GLN A 44 -10.49 -12.41 -12.57
C GLN A 44 -10.92 -11.39 -11.50
N MET A 45 -10.60 -11.65 -10.22
CA MET A 45 -10.86 -10.74 -9.11
C MET A 45 -10.14 -9.41 -9.30
N PHE A 46 -8.86 -9.44 -9.65
CA PHE A 46 -8.10 -8.23 -9.90
C PHE A 46 -8.58 -7.48 -11.16
N ALA A 47 -8.96 -8.21 -12.22
CA ALA A 47 -9.54 -7.60 -13.41
C ALA A 47 -10.81 -6.79 -13.09
N ARG A 48 -11.64 -7.25 -12.14
CA ARG A 48 -12.82 -6.50 -11.66
C ARG A 48 -12.50 -5.36 -10.71
N LEU A 49 -11.40 -5.44 -9.96
CA LEU A 49 -10.92 -4.35 -9.11
C LEU A 49 -10.28 -3.22 -9.94
N LEU A 50 -9.70 -3.54 -11.09
CA LEU A 50 -8.93 -2.61 -11.93
C LEU A 50 -9.66 -1.29 -12.28
N PRO A 51 -10.96 -1.27 -12.62
CA PRO A 51 -11.69 -0.03 -12.87
C PRO A 51 -11.71 0.91 -11.67
N TYR A 52 -11.87 0.38 -10.45
CA TYR A 52 -11.86 1.16 -9.21
C TYR A 52 -10.50 1.82 -8.99
N LEU A 53 -9.42 1.06 -9.22
CA LEU A 53 -8.05 1.58 -9.13
C LEU A 53 -7.77 2.64 -10.20
N ASN A 54 -8.21 2.43 -11.43
CA ASN A 54 -8.01 3.39 -12.52
C ASN A 54 -8.80 4.68 -12.33
N GLU A 55 -9.98 4.63 -11.74
CA GLU A 55 -10.73 5.82 -11.34
C GLU A 55 -9.99 6.57 -10.22
N SER A 56 -9.47 5.85 -9.22
CA SER A 56 -8.74 6.46 -8.10
C SER A 56 -7.48 7.22 -8.55
N LYS A 57 -6.84 6.84 -9.66
CA LYS A 57 -5.70 7.57 -10.25
C LYS A 57 -6.03 9.01 -10.67
N LYS A 58 -7.30 9.30 -10.94
CA LYS A 58 -7.78 10.62 -11.38
C LYS A 58 -8.04 11.58 -10.21
N HIS A 59 -8.03 11.07 -8.98
CA HIS A 59 -8.44 11.80 -7.80
C HIS A 59 -7.39 11.71 -6.69
N CYS A 60 -7.42 12.65 -5.74
CA CYS A 60 -6.58 12.55 -4.55
C CYS A 60 -7.18 11.52 -3.62
N ILE A 61 -6.44 10.45 -3.32
CA ILE A 61 -6.88 9.43 -2.37
C ILE A 61 -6.74 10.02 -0.96
N SER A 62 -7.82 10.02 -0.19
CA SER A 62 -7.83 10.40 1.22
C SER A 62 -7.43 9.22 2.10
N ALA A 63 -8.01 8.05 1.81
CA ALA A 63 -7.69 6.82 2.52
C ALA A 63 -7.87 5.62 1.58
N LEU A 64 -7.03 4.60 1.74
CA LEU A 64 -7.19 3.31 1.10
C LEU A 64 -6.99 2.23 2.14
N LYS A 65 -7.95 1.32 2.23
CA LYS A 65 -7.93 0.19 3.15
C LYS A 65 -8.09 -1.11 2.39
N ILE A 66 -7.28 -2.11 2.76
CA ILE A 66 -7.32 -3.46 2.20
C ILE A 66 -7.49 -4.43 3.36
N ASP A 67 -8.54 -5.24 3.33
CA ASP A 67 -8.76 -6.29 4.31
C ASP A 67 -9.28 -7.59 3.66
N CYS A 68 -9.58 -8.59 4.49
CA CYS A 68 -10.07 -9.88 4.03
C CYS A 68 -11.39 -9.82 3.23
N LYS A 69 -12.14 -8.72 3.31
CA LYS A 69 -13.42 -8.52 2.60
C LYS A 69 -13.24 -7.77 1.28
N GLY A 70 -12.14 -7.06 1.08
CA GLY A 70 -11.84 -6.39 -0.17
C GLY A 70 -11.09 -5.07 0.00
N VAL A 71 -11.35 -4.13 -0.91
CA VAL A 71 -10.64 -2.85 -1.03
C VAL A 71 -11.62 -1.70 -0.85
N TYR A 72 -11.27 -0.74 -0.02
CA TYR A 72 -12.04 0.46 0.26
C TYR A 72 -11.18 1.67 -0.06
N ILE A 73 -11.72 2.60 -0.85
CA ILE A 73 -11.01 3.77 -1.35
C ILE A 73 -11.87 4.98 -1.10
N ASP A 74 -11.34 5.90 -0.32
CA ASP A 74 -11.88 7.22 -0.11
C ASP A 74 -11.05 8.20 -0.93
N TYR A 75 -11.70 8.99 -1.77
CA TYR A 75 -11.05 10.01 -2.57
C TYR A 75 -11.73 11.36 -2.41
N ILE A 76 -10.94 12.42 -2.56
CA ILE A 76 -11.41 13.79 -2.47
C ILE A 76 -11.84 14.23 -3.87
N TYR A 77 -13.13 14.45 -4.04
CA TYR A 77 -13.71 14.99 -5.28
C TYR A 77 -14.53 16.23 -4.96
N SER A 78 -14.22 17.34 -5.64
CA SER A 78 -14.90 18.62 -5.44
C SER A 78 -14.93 19.13 -3.99
N GLY A 79 -13.99 18.70 -3.14
CA GLY A 79 -13.93 19.06 -1.71
C GLY A 79 -14.81 18.22 -0.79
N LYS A 80 -15.44 17.17 -1.31
CA LYS A 80 -16.13 16.17 -0.51
C LYS A 80 -15.35 14.86 -0.55
N VAL A 81 -15.46 14.07 0.51
CA VAL A 81 -14.97 12.70 0.51
C VAL A 81 -16.02 11.83 -0.19
N CYS A 82 -15.58 11.12 -1.23
CA CYS A 82 -16.37 10.14 -1.94
C CYS A 82 -15.85 8.75 -1.59
N HIS A 83 -16.76 7.81 -1.40
CA HIS A 83 -16.46 6.44 -0.99
C HIS A 83 -16.67 5.48 -2.15
N ARG A 84 -15.67 4.63 -2.41
CA ARG A 84 -15.75 3.50 -3.32
C ARG A 84 -15.30 2.25 -2.57
N SER A 85 -16.01 1.15 -2.78
CA SER A 85 -15.62 -0.14 -2.21
C SER A 85 -15.75 -1.25 -3.24
N PHE A 86 -14.71 -2.07 -3.34
CA PHE A 86 -14.74 -3.36 -4.00
C PHE A 86 -14.86 -4.43 -2.93
N ASN A 87 -16.06 -4.97 -2.75
CA ASN A 87 -16.33 -6.01 -1.77
C ASN A 87 -16.36 -7.38 -2.47
N LEU A 88 -15.51 -8.29 -2.01
CA LEU A 88 -15.31 -9.61 -2.62
C LEU A 88 -16.60 -10.43 -2.62
N GLN A 89 -17.35 -10.41 -1.52
CA GLN A 89 -18.56 -11.22 -1.39
C GLN A 89 -19.65 -10.76 -2.35
N THR A 90 -19.83 -9.44 -2.50
CA THR A 90 -20.81 -8.88 -3.46
C THR A 90 -20.40 -9.13 -4.91
N GLU A 91 -19.09 -9.29 -5.16
CA GLU A 91 -18.53 -9.59 -6.48
C GLU A 91 -18.45 -11.09 -6.77
N GLY A 92 -18.87 -11.95 -5.84
CA GLY A 92 -18.87 -13.42 -6.01
C GLY A 92 -17.52 -14.09 -5.75
N PHE A 93 -16.62 -13.43 -5.03
CA PHE A 93 -15.31 -13.96 -4.65
C PHE A 93 -15.25 -14.34 -3.16
N TYR A 94 -14.37 -15.28 -2.84
CA TYR A 94 -14.06 -15.66 -1.47
C TYR A 94 -13.25 -14.57 -0.75
N ARG A 95 -13.33 -14.60 0.59
CA ARG A 95 -12.48 -13.74 1.44
C ARG A 95 -11.01 -14.06 1.23
N LEU A 96 -10.17 -13.03 1.32
CA LEU A 96 -8.72 -13.20 1.17
C LEU A 96 -8.10 -13.75 2.47
N SER A 97 -7.10 -14.62 2.31
CA SER A 97 -6.15 -14.97 3.36
C SER A 97 -5.18 -13.80 3.62
N ASN A 98 -4.52 -13.77 4.78
CA ASN A 98 -3.54 -12.72 5.08
C ASN A 98 -2.42 -12.62 4.03
N GLU A 99 -1.92 -13.76 3.53
CA GLU A 99 -0.92 -13.79 2.46
C GLU A 99 -1.46 -13.13 1.18
N ASN A 100 -2.71 -13.39 0.81
CA ASN A 100 -3.33 -12.75 -0.35
C ASN A 100 -3.62 -11.26 -0.14
N ILE A 101 -3.91 -10.82 1.09
CA ILE A 101 -4.07 -9.40 1.42
C ILE A 101 -2.74 -8.66 1.23
N GLU A 102 -1.64 -9.24 1.70
CA GLU A 102 -0.29 -8.69 1.52
C GLU A 102 0.07 -8.56 0.03
N VAL A 103 -0.13 -9.64 -0.74
CA VAL A 103 0.09 -9.65 -2.19
C VAL A 103 -0.74 -8.57 -2.89
N LEU A 104 -2.02 -8.45 -2.53
CA LEU A 104 -2.91 -7.43 -3.08
C LEU A 104 -2.45 -6.02 -2.73
N SER A 105 -1.99 -5.80 -1.48
CA SER A 105 -1.42 -4.52 -1.05
C SER A 105 -0.21 -4.13 -1.89
N CYS A 106 0.76 -5.03 -2.07
CA CYS A 106 1.92 -4.76 -2.90
C CYS A 106 1.55 -4.48 -4.36
N LEU A 107 0.57 -5.21 -4.90
CA LEU A 107 0.09 -5.01 -6.28
C LEU A 107 -0.63 -3.66 -6.43
N ILE A 108 -1.44 -3.26 -5.45
CA ILE A 108 -2.08 -1.94 -5.44
C ILE A 108 -1.04 -0.82 -5.36
N GLU A 109 -0.01 -0.96 -4.53
CA GLU A 109 1.09 0.00 -4.49
C GLU A 109 1.84 0.13 -5.82
N GLU A 110 2.03 -0.98 -6.56
CA GLU A 110 2.63 -0.91 -7.91
C GLU A 110 1.74 -0.13 -8.88
N MET A 111 0.42 -0.26 -8.74
CA MET A 111 -0.54 0.45 -9.58
C MET A 111 -0.74 1.91 -9.16
N LEU A 112 -0.55 2.22 -7.87
CA LEU A 112 -0.71 3.52 -7.25
C LEU A 112 0.58 3.92 -6.52
N PRO A 113 1.67 4.19 -7.25
CA PRO A 113 2.99 4.43 -6.65
C PRO A 113 3.03 5.67 -5.75
N VAL A 114 2.02 6.57 -5.86
CA VAL A 114 1.87 7.73 -4.98
C VAL A 114 1.70 7.34 -3.51
N LEU A 115 1.14 6.16 -3.23
CA LEU A 115 0.92 5.65 -1.87
C LEU A 115 2.24 5.37 -1.12
N ARG A 116 3.32 5.09 -1.86
CA ARG A 116 4.67 4.89 -1.30
C ARG A 116 5.33 6.19 -0.84
N ASN A 117 4.76 7.35 -1.19
CA ASN A 117 5.32 8.63 -0.80
C ASN A 117 4.96 8.95 0.66
N SER A 118 5.89 8.71 1.57
CA SER A 118 5.72 8.94 3.01
C SER A 118 5.43 10.40 3.41
N ARG A 119 5.74 11.39 2.54
CA ARG A 119 5.37 12.79 2.78
C ARG A 119 3.88 13.02 2.56
N LYS A 120 3.25 12.21 1.70
CA LYS A 120 1.86 12.33 1.28
C LYS A 120 0.94 11.34 1.99
N TYR A 121 1.42 10.13 2.26
CA TYR A 121 0.64 9.06 2.84
C TYR A 121 1.37 8.40 4.01
N HIS A 122 0.61 8.08 5.05
CA HIS A 122 1.01 7.23 6.16
C HIS A 122 0.50 5.82 5.90
N PHE A 123 1.38 4.83 6.07
CA PHE A 123 1.06 3.42 5.92
C PHE A 123 1.06 2.73 7.30
N GLU A 124 0.03 1.94 7.57
CA GLU A 124 -0.14 1.20 8.81
C GLU A 124 -0.74 -0.19 8.53
N ILE A 125 -0.39 -1.17 9.37
CA ILE A 125 -0.99 -2.51 9.35
C ILE A 125 -1.69 -2.76 10.69
N ASP A 126 -3.02 -2.76 10.69
CA ASP A 126 -3.78 -3.17 11.87
C ASP A 126 -3.89 -4.69 11.94
N LYS A 127 -3.81 -5.22 13.15
CA LYS A 127 -4.03 -6.64 13.45
C LYS A 127 -5.29 -6.79 14.30
N LYS A 128 -6.33 -7.43 13.76
CA LYS A 128 -7.60 -7.63 14.47
C LYS A 128 -7.86 -9.11 14.71
N PRO A 129 -8.11 -9.55 15.96
CA PRO A 129 -8.49 -10.93 16.23
C PRO A 129 -9.87 -11.21 15.62
N ALA A 130 -9.98 -12.33 14.93
CA ALA A 130 -11.26 -12.86 14.47
C ALA A 130 -11.85 -13.81 15.52
N LEU A 131 -13.15 -14.09 15.39
CA LEU A 131 -13.90 -14.93 16.33
C LEU A 131 -13.37 -16.38 16.40
N ASN A 132 -12.67 -16.84 15.36
CA ASN A 132 -12.02 -18.15 15.30
C ASN A 132 -10.57 -18.14 15.86
N GLY A 133 -10.12 -17.02 16.47
CA GLY A 133 -8.76 -16.87 16.99
C GLY A 133 -7.70 -16.48 15.96
N GLU A 134 -8.04 -16.44 14.67
CA GLU A 134 -7.12 -15.99 13.63
C GLU A 134 -6.90 -14.48 13.70
N ILE A 135 -5.66 -14.02 13.53
CA ILE A 135 -5.35 -12.59 13.42
C ILE A 135 -5.56 -12.17 11.97
N LYS A 136 -6.42 -11.19 11.72
CA LYS A 136 -6.65 -10.60 10.40
C LYS A 136 -5.83 -9.33 10.23
N HIS A 137 -5.11 -9.26 9.12
CA HIS A 137 -4.36 -8.07 8.75
C HIS A 137 -5.24 -7.11 7.98
N ILE A 138 -5.08 -5.82 8.26
CA ILE A 138 -5.72 -4.72 7.55
C ILE A 138 -4.62 -3.74 7.17
N TYR A 139 -4.47 -3.47 5.88
CA TYR A 139 -3.46 -2.55 5.36
C TYR A 139 -4.15 -1.21 5.11
N ASN A 140 -3.67 -0.16 5.77
CA ASN A 140 -4.24 1.18 5.72
C ASN A 140 -3.21 2.15 5.11
N TYR A 141 -3.66 2.95 4.15
CA TYR A 141 -2.95 4.11 3.63
C TYR A 141 -3.81 5.33 3.87
N CYS A 142 -3.31 6.29 4.64
CA CYS A 142 -4.04 7.50 5.01
C CYS A 142 -3.26 8.73 4.55
N ILE A 143 -3.94 9.71 3.96
CA ILE A 143 -3.30 10.97 3.60
C ILE A 143 -2.74 11.67 4.85
N THR A 144 -1.52 12.20 4.77
CA THR A 144 -0.93 12.96 5.87
C THR A 144 -1.67 14.27 6.08
N LEU A 145 -1.75 14.74 7.32
CA LEU A 145 -2.41 16.00 7.64
C LEU A 145 -1.76 17.19 6.91
N SER A 146 -0.43 17.20 6.80
CA SER A 146 0.32 18.23 6.08
C SER A 146 -0.04 18.26 4.59
N TYR A 147 -0.10 17.10 3.95
CA TYR A 147 -0.45 17.04 2.53
C TYR A 147 -1.92 17.38 2.29
N ARG A 148 -2.83 16.95 3.16
CA ARG A 148 -4.24 17.34 3.10
C ARG A 148 -4.43 18.86 3.17
N LYS A 149 -3.79 19.53 4.13
CA LYS A 149 -3.82 21.00 4.26
C LYS A 149 -3.28 21.70 3.00
N ALA A 150 -2.21 21.16 2.41
CA ALA A 150 -1.65 21.71 1.17
C ALA A 150 -2.62 21.60 -0.01
N LEU A 151 -3.39 20.51 -0.11
CA LEU A 151 -4.43 20.34 -1.13
C LEU A 151 -5.59 21.32 -0.94
N GLU A 152 -6.00 21.57 0.31
CA GLU A 152 -7.04 22.55 0.66
C GLU A 152 -6.61 23.96 0.26
N TYR A 153 -5.40 24.38 0.63
CA TYR A 153 -4.84 25.69 0.24
C TYR A 153 -4.76 25.87 -1.28
N TYR A 154 -4.26 24.86 -2.00
CA TYR A 154 -4.17 24.92 -3.47
C TYR A 154 -5.54 25.04 -4.15
N LYS A 155 -6.59 24.46 -3.56
CA LYS A 155 -7.94 24.57 -4.07
C LYS A 155 -8.49 25.99 -3.87
N GLU A 156 -8.28 26.57 -2.69
CA GLU A 156 -8.69 27.94 -2.39
C GLU A 156 -8.01 28.96 -3.30
N SER A 157 -6.70 28.82 -3.53
CA SER A 157 -5.96 29.70 -4.44
C SER A 157 -6.47 29.62 -5.89
N ASN A 158 -6.80 28.41 -6.39
CA ASN A 158 -7.34 28.24 -7.74
C ASN A 158 -8.77 28.78 -7.89
N LEU A 159 -9.60 28.69 -6.84
CA LEU A 159 -10.94 29.29 -6.84
C LEU A 159 -10.85 30.82 -6.90
N MET A 160 -9.91 31.42 -6.16
CA MET A 160 -9.69 32.87 -6.21
C MET A 160 -9.21 33.33 -7.60
N VAL A 161 -8.23 32.66 -8.20
CA VAL A 161 -7.75 33.01 -9.55
C VAL A 161 -8.87 32.92 -10.60
N ASN A 162 -9.68 31.85 -10.57
CA ASN A 162 -10.78 31.68 -11.51
C ASN A 162 -11.93 32.68 -11.30
N SER A 163 -12.13 33.18 -10.08
CA SER A 163 -13.12 34.24 -9.80
C SER A 163 -12.70 35.59 -10.37
N ILE A 164 -11.39 35.89 -10.38
CA ILE A 164 -10.83 37.12 -10.95
C ILE A 164 -10.94 37.09 -12.48
N SER A 165 -10.67 35.95 -13.12
CA SER A 165 -10.72 35.80 -14.58
C SER A 165 -12.12 35.83 -15.19
N ARG A 166 -13.19 35.74 -14.39
CA ARG A 166 -14.59 35.79 -14.87
C ARG A 166 -15.24 37.17 -14.75
N VAL A 167 -14.53 38.13 -14.14
CA VAL A 167 -15.02 39.50 -13.93
C VAL A 167 -14.45 40.47 -15.00
N ASN A 168 -13.53 39.99 -15.85
CA ASN A 168 -13.05 40.68 -17.04
C ASN A 168 -13.59 40.02 -18.31
#